data_AF-A0A1B2Z1L4-F1
#
_entry.id   AF-A0A1B2Z1L4-F1
#
_cell.length_a   1.000
_cell.length_b   1.000
_cell.length_c   1.000
_cell.angle_alpha   90.00
_cell.angle_beta   90.00
_cell.angle_gamma   90.00
#
_symmetry.space_group_name_H-M   'P 1'
#
loop_
_entity.id
_entity.type
_entity.pdbx_description
1 polymer ?
#
loop_
_entity_poly.entity_id
_entity_poly.type
_entity_poly.pdbx_seq_one_letter_code
_entity_poly.pdbx_strand_id
1 'polypeptide(L)'
;MSKRYKIMAVLLVVFLSLLIIGEATQPEPVNWFPGYGKQDKIPFGTYVFYDQLPSIIDKDRLEDVNIPPFEFLLDSTDPPEGTYLFLNSSVYNDASESTKILDWVAKGNTLFVASKAISETILDSLCLNTEYLSETSELKKRPLANLSNPSLKASKPYRLNKDVGTVYFDQIDTTQTTILGVYDLIRNNDSTKILEPKVNFIKTPYRKGTVILNTFPEGFTNVFMLDSLNASYTAKALSYLPKEGKIYLDQHYKNSKAKAVSPLYLILTNKYLKWSWYTLLIGALIWIYFEGKRKQRSIPVIKPLPNQTLDYTRTIAGMYLDKKDNHQIAMHQINHLQEYIRSSYTLATDHRDSAFIEKLAAKSGVEQATVKNLIDYTITIRQKAVVTEDELIKLNSLIENFKNSH
;
A
#
# COMPACT_ATOMS: atom_id res chain seq x y z
N MET A 1 -15.95 0.80 26.51
CA MET A 1 -16.31 1.77 25.45
C MET A 1 -17.79 2.13 25.55
N SER A 2 -18.14 3.42 25.59
CA SER A 2 -19.54 3.85 25.60
C SER A 2 -20.25 3.43 24.30
N LYS A 3 -21.57 3.19 24.35
CA LYS A 3 -22.38 2.80 23.18
C LYS A 3 -22.20 3.76 21.98
N ARG A 4 -21.97 5.04 22.26
CA ARG A 4 -21.72 6.09 21.24
C ARG A 4 -20.43 5.85 20.46
N TYR A 5 -19.33 5.47 21.13
CA TYR A 5 -18.07 5.15 20.45
C TYR A 5 -18.17 3.90 19.57
N LYS A 6 -18.95 2.89 19.99
CA LYS A 6 -19.21 1.70 19.16
C LYS A 6 -19.98 2.05 17.89
N ILE A 7 -21.02 2.88 17.99
CA ILE A 7 -21.82 3.34 16.85
C ILE A 7 -20.96 4.17 15.88
N MET A 8 -20.15 5.09 16.40
CA MET A 8 -19.27 5.92 15.59
C MET A 8 -18.18 5.10 14.88
N ALA A 9 -17.63 4.09 15.55
CA ALA A 9 -16.67 3.17 14.96
C ALA A 9 -17.30 2.33 13.83
N VAL A 10 -18.53 1.83 14.01
CA VAL A 10 -19.24 1.09 12.96
C VAL A 10 -19.55 2.00 11.76
N LEU A 11 -20.02 3.22 12.00
CA LEU A 11 -20.27 4.19 10.93
C LEU A 11 -19.00 4.54 10.15
N LEU A 12 -17.87 4.73 10.84
CA LEU A 12 -16.58 4.99 10.20
C LEU A 12 -16.14 3.80 9.34
N VAL A 13 -16.28 2.57 9.84
CA VAL A 13 -15.94 1.35 9.08
C VAL A 13 -16.84 1.21 7.84
N VAL A 14 -18.15 1.46 7.97
CA VAL A 14 -19.08 1.43 6.84
C VAL A 14 -18.75 2.51 5.81
N PHE A 15 -18.46 3.74 6.25
CA PHE A 15 -18.07 4.84 5.37
C PHE A 15 -16.76 4.56 4.64
N LEU A 16 -15.73 4.06 5.33
CA LEU A 16 -14.47 3.65 4.72
C LEU A 16 -14.68 2.49 3.73
N SER A 17 -15.53 1.52 4.07
CA SER A 17 -15.86 0.42 3.17
C SER A 17 -16.54 0.91 1.89
N LEU A 18 -17.47 1.86 2.00
CA LEU A 18 -18.13 2.48 0.84
C LEU A 18 -17.15 3.27 -0.03
N LEU A 19 -16.21 4.01 0.57
CA LEU A 19 -15.17 4.72 -0.18
C LEU A 19 -14.25 3.74 -0.92
N ILE A 20 -13.82 2.65 -0.27
CA ILE A 20 -12.97 1.63 -0.90
C ILE A 20 -13.72 0.96 -2.05
N ILE A 21 -15.00 0.62 -1.88
CA ILE A 21 -15.82 0.04 -2.96
C ILE A 21 -15.97 1.05 -4.11
N GLY A 22 -16.23 2.32 -3.81
CA GLY A 22 -16.33 3.38 -4.81
C GLY A 22 -15.04 3.56 -5.61
N GLU A 23 -13.88 3.55 -4.95
CA GLU A 23 -12.58 3.67 -5.62
C GLU A 23 -12.15 2.39 -6.36
N ALA A 24 -12.57 1.21 -5.88
CA ALA A 24 -12.28 -0.08 -6.51
C ALA A 24 -13.13 -0.32 -7.76
N THR A 25 -14.31 0.29 -7.84
CA THR A 25 -15.24 0.18 -8.98
C THR A 25 -15.00 1.24 -10.05
N GLN A 26 -14.17 2.25 -9.79
CA GLN A 26 -13.78 3.21 -10.82
C GLN A 26 -12.87 2.53 -11.87
N PRO A 27 -13.24 2.59 -13.16
CA PRO A 27 -12.37 2.08 -14.22
C PRO A 27 -11.08 2.89 -14.24
N GLU A 28 -9.95 2.21 -14.47
CA GLU A 28 -8.66 2.87 -14.56
C GLU A 28 -8.69 3.95 -15.65
N PRO A 29 -8.17 5.16 -15.39
CA PRO A 29 -8.14 6.21 -16.39
C PRO A 29 -7.31 5.75 -17.58
N VAL A 30 -7.91 5.79 -18.76
CA VAL A 30 -7.25 5.40 -20.00
C VAL A 30 -6.04 6.31 -20.22
N ASN A 31 -4.84 5.71 -20.32
CA ASN A 31 -3.61 6.45 -20.56
C ASN A 31 -3.50 6.86 -22.05
N TRP A 32 -3.66 8.15 -22.33
CA TRP A 32 -3.54 8.71 -23.70
C TRP A 32 -2.15 9.27 -24.00
N PHE A 33 -1.09 8.81 -23.31
CA PHE A 33 0.27 9.26 -23.59
C PHE A 33 0.71 8.83 -25.00
N PRO A 34 1.23 9.74 -25.85
CA PRO A 34 1.67 9.45 -27.22
C PRO A 34 3.03 8.73 -27.23
N GLY A 35 3.04 7.46 -26.78
CA GLY A 35 4.24 6.64 -26.60
C GLY A 35 4.77 5.98 -27.87
N TYR A 36 3.88 5.55 -28.78
CA TYR A 36 4.20 4.85 -30.04
C TYR A 36 5.10 3.60 -29.91
N GLY A 37 5.25 3.04 -28.71
CA GLY A 37 6.08 1.87 -28.46
C GLY A 37 5.47 0.59 -29.03
N LYS A 38 6.33 -0.29 -29.55
CA LYS A 38 5.95 -1.59 -30.13
C LYS A 38 5.21 -2.50 -29.14
N GLN A 39 5.54 -2.44 -27.85
CA GLN A 39 4.92 -3.25 -26.81
C GLN A 39 3.78 -2.52 -26.07
N ASP A 40 3.53 -1.26 -26.41
CA ASP A 40 2.56 -0.44 -25.71
C ASP A 40 1.13 -0.80 -26.14
N LYS A 41 0.32 -1.27 -25.19
CA LYS A 41 -1.12 -1.55 -25.38
C LYS A 41 -2.04 -0.37 -25.08
N ILE A 42 -1.48 0.79 -24.74
CA ILE A 42 -2.24 2.03 -24.57
C ILE A 42 -2.83 2.49 -25.92
N PRO A 43 -3.89 3.32 -25.95
CA PRO A 43 -4.51 3.82 -27.19
C PRO A 43 -3.55 4.33 -28.26
N PHE A 44 -2.55 5.14 -27.90
CA PHE A 44 -1.52 5.67 -28.81
C PHE A 44 -0.23 4.84 -28.86
N GLY A 45 -0.29 3.60 -28.38
CA GLY A 45 0.72 2.59 -28.67
C GLY A 45 0.56 2.00 -30.07
N THR A 46 1.55 1.24 -30.52
CA THR A 46 1.61 0.68 -31.89
C THR A 46 1.65 -0.85 -31.88
N TYR A 47 1.27 -1.48 -30.76
CA TYR A 47 1.22 -2.94 -30.60
C TYR A 47 0.47 -3.64 -31.74
N VAL A 48 -0.75 -3.19 -32.06
CA VAL A 48 -1.57 -3.78 -33.13
C VAL A 48 -0.91 -3.60 -34.50
N PHE A 49 -0.28 -2.45 -34.74
CA PHE A 49 0.44 -2.19 -35.98
C PHE A 49 1.57 -3.20 -36.20
N TYR A 50 2.46 -3.38 -35.22
CA TYR A 50 3.59 -4.31 -35.35
C TYR A 50 3.17 -5.78 -35.34
N ASP A 51 2.08 -6.12 -34.63
CA ASP A 51 1.51 -7.47 -34.61
C ASP A 51 0.93 -7.86 -35.98
N GLN A 52 0.29 -6.91 -36.68
CA GLN A 52 -0.33 -7.14 -37.99
C GLN A 52 0.63 -6.92 -39.17
N LEU A 53 1.77 -6.27 -38.94
CA LEU A 53 2.74 -5.94 -40.00
C LEU A 53 3.23 -7.18 -40.79
N PRO A 54 3.54 -8.34 -40.16
CA PRO A 54 3.95 -9.55 -40.87
C PRO A 54 2.86 -10.17 -41.76
N SER A 55 1.59 -9.79 -41.58
CA SER A 55 0.49 -10.22 -42.44
C SER A 55 0.39 -9.41 -43.73
N ILE A 56 1.04 -8.24 -43.77
CA ILE A 56 1.02 -7.29 -44.90
C ILE A 56 2.36 -7.34 -45.65
N ILE A 57 3.46 -7.51 -44.92
CA ILE A 57 4.83 -7.52 -45.44
C ILE A 57 5.50 -8.79 -44.96
N ASP A 58 6.23 -9.46 -45.86
CA ASP A 58 6.96 -10.68 -45.53
C ASP A 58 7.85 -10.49 -44.30
N LYS A 59 7.70 -11.38 -43.33
CA LYS A 59 8.39 -11.30 -42.04
C LYS A 59 9.91 -11.18 -42.19
N ASP A 60 10.49 -11.87 -43.16
CA ASP A 60 11.94 -11.88 -43.42
C ASP A 60 12.47 -10.53 -43.92
N ARG A 61 11.58 -9.63 -44.35
CA ARG A 61 11.95 -8.27 -44.76
C ARG A 61 12.00 -7.29 -43.60
N LEU A 62 11.38 -7.61 -42.47
CA LEU A 62 11.22 -6.71 -41.34
C LEU A 62 12.38 -6.89 -40.35
N GLU A 63 13.00 -5.78 -39.95
CA GLU A 63 14.10 -5.78 -38.97
C GLU A 63 13.92 -4.63 -37.96
N ASP A 64 13.94 -4.94 -36.67
CA ASP A 64 13.87 -3.91 -35.63
C ASP A 64 15.26 -3.31 -35.38
N VAL A 65 15.37 -1.98 -35.45
CA VAL A 65 16.60 -1.26 -35.16
C VAL A 65 16.49 -0.58 -33.80
N ASN A 66 17.28 -1.03 -32.83
CA ASN A 66 17.27 -0.54 -31.45
C ASN A 66 18.42 0.45 -31.13
N ILE A 67 19.37 0.58 -32.05
CA ILE A 67 20.48 1.53 -31.95
C ILE A 67 20.12 2.85 -32.64
N PRO A 68 20.81 3.96 -32.33
CA PRO A 68 20.58 5.23 -33.00
C PRO A 68 20.67 5.08 -34.53
N PRO A 69 19.77 5.71 -35.31
CA PRO A 69 19.81 5.62 -36.77
C PRO A 69 21.12 6.13 -37.36
N PHE A 70 21.75 7.10 -36.70
CA PHE A 70 23.08 7.56 -37.09
C PHE A 70 24.11 6.43 -37.07
N GLU A 71 24.14 5.62 -36.02
CA GLU A 71 25.08 4.50 -35.89
C GLU A 71 24.76 3.41 -36.93
N PHE A 72 23.47 3.07 -37.06
CA PHE A 72 23.02 2.01 -37.96
C PHE A 72 23.24 2.34 -39.45
N LEU A 73 22.92 3.56 -39.87
CA LEU A 73 22.92 3.95 -41.28
C LEU A 73 24.27 4.51 -41.75
N LEU A 74 25.09 5.04 -40.83
CA LEU A 74 26.18 5.95 -41.21
C LEU A 74 27.57 5.54 -40.68
N ASP A 75 27.64 4.79 -39.58
CA ASP A 75 28.91 4.30 -39.01
C ASP A 75 29.21 2.83 -39.40
N SER A 76 28.28 2.19 -40.12
CA SER A 76 28.53 0.87 -40.71
C SER A 76 29.44 0.99 -41.94
N THR A 77 30.44 0.12 -42.03
CA THR A 77 31.38 0.03 -43.17
C THR A 77 30.65 -0.37 -44.46
N ASP A 78 29.49 -1.02 -44.33
CA ASP A 78 28.55 -1.32 -45.40
C ASP A 78 27.15 -0.87 -44.96
N PRO A 79 26.72 0.35 -45.33
CA PRO A 79 25.45 0.88 -44.86
C PRO A 79 24.29 0.09 -45.48
N PRO A 80 23.32 -0.34 -44.68
CA PRO A 80 22.27 -1.23 -45.13
C PRO A 80 21.40 -0.58 -46.22
N GLU A 81 21.06 -1.34 -47.26
CA GLU A 81 20.11 -0.91 -48.29
C GLU A 81 18.67 -1.28 -47.90
N GLY A 82 17.71 -0.42 -48.26
CA GLY A 82 16.29 -0.69 -48.06
C GLY A 82 15.45 0.53 -47.69
N THR A 83 14.46 0.30 -46.82
CA THR A 83 13.55 1.32 -46.33
C THR A 83 13.71 1.52 -44.83
N TYR A 84 13.89 2.77 -44.38
CA TYR A 84 13.93 3.10 -42.96
C TYR A 84 12.61 3.76 -42.55
N LEU A 85 11.92 3.18 -41.54
CA LEU A 85 10.60 3.61 -41.10
C LEU A 85 10.66 4.23 -39.70
N PHE A 86 10.38 5.53 -39.64
CA PHE A 86 10.11 6.25 -38.40
C PHE A 86 8.61 6.32 -38.15
N LEU A 87 8.18 5.92 -36.95
CA LEU A 87 6.80 6.08 -36.48
C LEU A 87 6.82 6.59 -35.05
N ASN A 88 6.67 7.91 -34.87
CA ASN A 88 6.81 8.59 -33.58
C ASN A 88 5.88 9.81 -33.50
N SER A 89 5.76 10.42 -32.32
CA SER A 89 5.09 11.72 -32.21
C SER A 89 5.90 12.84 -32.87
N SER A 90 7.21 12.74 -32.74
CA SER A 90 8.20 13.72 -33.19
C SER A 90 9.47 12.99 -33.58
N VAL A 91 10.09 13.39 -34.69
CA VAL A 91 11.38 12.88 -35.16
C VAL A 91 12.32 14.08 -35.26
N TYR A 92 12.98 14.37 -34.13
CA TYR A 92 13.97 15.43 -34.03
C TYR A 92 15.35 14.83 -34.21
N ASN A 93 15.86 14.93 -35.43
CA ASN A 93 17.24 14.64 -35.75
C ASN A 93 17.98 15.98 -35.81
N ASP A 94 19.23 16.02 -35.35
CA ASP A 94 20.04 17.21 -35.54
C ASP A 94 20.33 17.46 -37.03
N ALA A 95 20.88 18.63 -37.36
CA ALA A 95 21.14 18.98 -38.76
C ALA A 95 22.11 18.00 -39.45
N SER A 96 23.14 17.55 -38.74
CA SER A 96 24.15 16.62 -39.27
C SER A 96 23.54 15.24 -39.51
N GLU A 97 22.77 14.71 -38.56
CA GLU A 97 22.06 13.44 -38.69
C GLU A 97 21.04 13.50 -39.84
N SER A 98 20.28 14.60 -39.94
CA SER A 98 19.31 14.82 -41.00
C SER A 98 19.96 14.81 -42.39
N THR A 99 21.06 15.55 -42.58
CA THR A 99 21.80 15.56 -43.86
C THR A 99 22.31 14.17 -44.21
N LYS A 100 22.84 13.43 -43.23
CA LYS A 100 23.38 12.11 -43.49
C LYS A 100 22.28 11.07 -43.79
N ILE A 101 21.12 11.14 -43.13
CA ILE A 101 19.94 10.33 -43.48
C ILE A 101 19.53 10.63 -44.94
N LEU A 102 19.50 11.90 -45.33
CA LEU A 102 19.20 12.29 -46.71
C LEU A 102 20.26 11.80 -47.71
N ASP A 103 21.55 11.79 -47.34
CA ASP A 103 22.60 11.21 -48.17
C ASP A 103 22.48 9.68 -48.30
N TRP A 104 22.00 8.99 -47.26
CA TRP A 104 21.64 7.58 -47.36
C TRP A 104 20.46 7.35 -48.30
N VAL A 105 19.42 8.19 -48.25
CA VAL A 105 18.31 8.17 -49.23
C VAL A 105 18.83 8.46 -50.63
N ALA A 106 19.74 9.40 -50.79
CA ALA A 106 20.31 9.79 -52.08
C ALA A 106 20.97 8.65 -52.84
N LYS A 107 21.43 7.60 -52.14
CA LYS A 107 22.03 6.39 -52.72
C LYS A 107 21.00 5.45 -53.38
N GLY A 108 19.69 5.67 -53.19
CA GLY A 108 18.62 4.83 -53.75
C GLY A 108 17.65 4.28 -52.72
N ASN A 109 17.87 4.57 -51.43
CA ASN A 109 17.08 4.05 -50.34
C ASN A 109 15.76 4.82 -50.15
N THR A 110 14.85 4.26 -49.36
CA THR A 110 13.57 4.90 -49.05
C THR A 110 13.51 5.32 -47.58
N LEU A 111 13.10 6.55 -47.32
CA LEU A 111 12.80 7.04 -45.97
C LEU A 111 11.29 7.18 -45.82
N PHE A 112 10.70 6.52 -44.83
CA PHE A 112 9.30 6.69 -44.46
C PHE A 112 9.20 7.31 -43.06
N VAL A 113 8.57 8.47 -42.94
CA VAL A 113 8.39 9.16 -41.66
C VAL A 113 6.92 9.38 -41.40
N ALA A 114 6.37 8.71 -40.38
CA ALA A 114 5.08 9.00 -39.80
C ALA A 114 5.26 9.74 -38.48
N SER A 115 5.09 11.07 -38.49
CA SER A 115 5.32 11.92 -37.32
C SER A 115 4.64 13.28 -37.46
N LYS A 116 4.20 13.88 -36.35
CA LYS A 116 3.63 15.24 -36.38
C LYS A 116 4.69 16.31 -36.51
N ALA A 117 5.85 16.08 -35.91
CA ALA A 117 7.00 16.96 -36.00
C ALA A 117 8.14 16.23 -36.72
N ILE A 118 8.66 16.83 -37.76
CA ILE A 118 9.77 16.33 -38.58
C ILE A 118 10.88 17.37 -38.48
N SER A 119 12.15 16.93 -38.51
CA SER A 119 13.29 17.84 -38.44
C SER A 119 13.25 18.90 -39.56
N GLU A 120 13.47 20.16 -39.18
CA GLU A 120 13.48 21.30 -40.10
C GLU A 120 14.47 21.10 -41.24
N THR A 121 15.66 20.54 -40.96
CA THR A 121 16.68 20.27 -41.99
C THR A 121 16.18 19.31 -43.08
N ILE A 122 15.34 18.33 -42.73
CA ILE A 122 14.73 17.42 -43.71
C ILE A 122 13.68 18.17 -44.55
N LEU A 123 12.86 18.99 -43.90
CA LEU A 123 11.82 19.78 -44.57
C LEU A 123 12.43 20.82 -45.52
N ASP A 124 13.42 21.58 -45.08
CA ASP A 124 14.13 22.60 -45.86
C ASP A 124 14.83 21.98 -47.08
N SER A 125 15.49 20.83 -46.90
CA SER A 125 16.17 20.12 -48.00
C SER A 125 15.21 19.62 -49.08
N LEU A 126 13.93 19.46 -48.74
CA LEU A 126 12.86 19.04 -49.63
C LEU A 126 11.96 20.23 -50.06
N CYS A 127 12.29 21.45 -49.65
CA CYS A 127 11.49 22.65 -49.86
C CYS A 127 10.03 22.50 -49.37
N LEU A 128 9.85 21.90 -48.18
CA LEU A 128 8.55 21.66 -47.56
C LEU A 128 8.39 22.53 -46.32
N ASN A 129 7.16 22.96 -46.04
CA ASN A 129 6.82 23.59 -44.76
C ASN A 129 5.58 22.92 -44.15
N THR A 130 5.57 22.80 -42.83
CA THR A 130 4.45 22.20 -42.08
C THR A 130 3.83 23.20 -41.11
N GLU A 131 2.50 23.21 -41.04
CA GLU A 131 1.75 24.06 -40.11
C GLU A 131 0.75 23.27 -39.28
N TYR A 132 0.47 23.77 -38.08
CA TYR A 132 -0.59 23.24 -37.24
C TYR A 132 -1.95 23.73 -37.72
N LEU A 133 -2.85 22.81 -38.01
CA LEU A 133 -4.23 23.15 -38.30
C LEU A 133 -4.94 23.47 -36.98
N SER A 134 -5.02 24.76 -36.67
CA SER A 134 -5.72 25.26 -35.51
C SER A 134 -7.01 25.94 -35.93
N GLU A 135 -8.14 25.27 -35.71
CA GLU A 135 -9.46 25.89 -35.79
C GLU A 135 -9.86 26.40 -34.39
N THR A 136 -10.20 27.67 -34.26
CA THR A 136 -10.57 28.31 -32.96
C THR A 136 -12.07 28.31 -32.68
N SER A 137 -12.89 27.99 -33.67
CA SER A 137 -14.35 28.01 -33.60
C SER A 137 -14.95 26.80 -32.86
N GLU A 138 -14.33 25.62 -32.96
CA GLU A 138 -14.88 24.37 -32.48
C GLU A 138 -14.12 23.76 -31.29
N LEU A 139 -14.86 23.21 -30.33
CA LEU A 139 -14.32 22.61 -29.10
C LEU A 139 -13.78 21.18 -29.30
N LYS A 140 -14.05 20.53 -30.44
CA LYS A 140 -13.64 19.13 -30.72
C LYS A 140 -12.93 19.01 -32.06
N LYS A 141 -11.61 18.86 -32.06
CA LYS A 141 -10.75 18.79 -33.26
C LYS A 141 -10.42 17.35 -33.62
N ARG A 142 -11.43 16.61 -34.07
CA ARG A 142 -11.26 15.20 -34.47
C ARG A 142 -10.83 15.14 -35.95
N PRO A 143 -9.74 14.42 -36.31
CA PRO A 143 -9.31 14.34 -37.70
C PRO A 143 -10.13 13.33 -38.51
N LEU A 144 -10.33 13.68 -39.78
CA LEU A 144 -10.81 12.82 -40.86
C LEU A 144 -9.70 12.70 -41.90
N ALA A 145 -9.21 11.50 -42.18
CA ALA A 145 -8.18 11.27 -43.19
C ALA A 145 -8.75 10.47 -44.39
N ASN A 146 -8.20 10.68 -45.58
CA ASN A 146 -8.42 9.82 -46.73
C ASN A 146 -7.18 9.81 -47.64
N LEU A 147 -7.12 8.83 -48.53
CA LEU A 147 -6.06 8.72 -49.54
C LEU A 147 -6.49 9.40 -50.83
N SER A 148 -5.52 9.99 -51.54
CA SER A 148 -5.76 10.75 -52.78
C SER A 148 -5.84 9.85 -54.01
N ASN A 149 -5.17 8.69 -54.00
CA ASN A 149 -5.19 7.74 -55.11
C ASN A 149 -6.60 7.13 -55.28
N PRO A 150 -7.26 7.25 -56.45
CA PRO A 150 -8.62 6.73 -56.68
C PRO A 150 -8.80 5.24 -56.37
N SER A 151 -7.78 4.41 -56.59
CA SER A 151 -7.84 2.96 -56.31
C SER A 151 -7.75 2.63 -54.82
N LEU A 152 -7.19 3.54 -54.01
CA LEU A 152 -7.01 3.35 -52.56
C LEU A 152 -7.98 4.19 -51.73
N LYS A 153 -8.54 5.25 -52.32
CA LYS A 153 -9.50 6.16 -51.69
C LYS A 153 -10.72 5.39 -51.17
N ALA A 154 -11.07 5.62 -49.92
CA ALA A 154 -12.29 5.05 -49.36
C ALA A 154 -13.51 5.92 -49.70
N SER A 155 -14.66 5.27 -49.87
CA SER A 155 -15.94 5.95 -50.05
C SER A 155 -16.32 6.81 -48.84
N LYS A 156 -15.92 6.39 -47.63
CA LYS A 156 -16.06 7.15 -46.38
C LYS A 156 -14.66 7.48 -45.84
N PRO A 157 -14.37 8.73 -45.46
CA PRO A 157 -13.11 9.08 -44.80
C PRO A 157 -12.92 8.32 -43.49
N TYR A 158 -11.68 8.04 -43.16
CA TYR A 158 -11.26 7.38 -41.93
C TYR A 158 -11.27 8.38 -40.77
N ARG A 159 -11.87 8.00 -39.64
CA ARG A 159 -12.13 8.93 -38.53
C ARG A 159 -11.42 8.47 -37.27
N LEU A 160 -10.75 9.41 -36.61
CA LEU A 160 -10.28 9.20 -35.24
C LEU A 160 -11.23 9.87 -34.25
N ASN A 161 -11.80 9.09 -33.32
CA ASN A 161 -12.71 9.59 -32.30
C ASN A 161 -11.98 10.20 -31.08
N LYS A 162 -10.91 10.96 -31.34
CA LYS A 162 -10.12 11.63 -30.30
C LYS A 162 -9.63 12.97 -30.84
N ASP A 163 -9.68 13.99 -29.98
CA ASP A 163 -9.09 15.29 -30.26
C ASP A 163 -7.57 15.16 -30.20
N VAL A 164 -6.91 15.47 -31.30
CA VAL A 164 -5.46 15.45 -31.44
C VAL A 164 -5.01 16.65 -32.26
N GLY A 165 -3.85 17.21 -31.91
CA GLY A 165 -3.21 18.21 -32.76
C GLY A 165 -2.98 17.63 -34.15
N THR A 166 -3.33 18.39 -35.19
CA THR A 166 -3.17 17.96 -36.58
C THR A 166 -2.24 18.91 -37.31
N VAL A 167 -1.38 18.35 -38.15
CA VAL A 167 -0.34 19.08 -38.89
C VAL A 167 -0.51 18.77 -40.38
N TYR A 168 -0.38 19.78 -41.23
CA TYR A 168 -0.42 19.64 -42.68
C TYR A 168 0.81 20.26 -43.33
N PHE A 169 1.07 19.88 -44.57
CA PHE A 169 2.04 20.53 -45.42
C PHE A 169 1.41 21.77 -46.05
N ASP A 170 1.88 22.95 -45.65
CA ASP A 170 1.40 24.23 -46.17
C ASP A 170 2.06 24.56 -47.52
N GLN A 171 3.36 24.34 -47.62
CA GLN A 171 4.13 24.54 -48.84
C GLN A 171 4.65 23.20 -49.36
N ILE A 172 4.36 22.93 -50.63
CA ILE A 172 4.76 21.71 -51.32
C ILE A 172 5.20 22.08 -52.74
N ASP A 173 6.34 21.55 -53.20
CA ASP A 173 6.69 21.58 -54.61
C ASP A 173 5.80 20.59 -55.40
N THR A 174 4.79 21.13 -56.06
CA THR A 174 3.80 20.36 -56.84
C THR A 174 4.37 19.72 -58.10
N THR A 175 5.59 20.08 -58.52
CA THR A 175 6.22 19.52 -59.72
C THR A 175 6.89 18.17 -59.46
N GLN A 176 7.44 17.98 -58.25
CA GLN A 176 8.15 16.76 -57.87
C GLN A 176 7.36 15.90 -56.87
N THR A 177 6.53 16.53 -56.03
CA THR A 177 5.85 15.85 -54.92
C THR A 177 4.51 15.26 -55.36
N THR A 178 4.32 13.98 -55.07
CA THR A 178 3.03 13.30 -55.24
C THR A 178 2.25 13.32 -53.92
N ILE A 179 1.02 13.83 -53.97
CA ILE A 179 0.10 13.84 -52.82
C ILE A 179 -0.53 12.45 -52.67
N LEU A 180 -0.29 11.80 -51.53
CA LEU A 180 -0.81 10.45 -51.22
C LEU A 180 -2.09 10.48 -50.38
N GLY A 181 -2.27 11.52 -49.57
CA GLY A 181 -3.43 11.64 -48.69
C GLY A 181 -3.69 13.06 -48.22
N VAL A 182 -4.93 13.24 -47.78
CA VAL A 182 -5.46 14.50 -47.25
C VAL A 182 -6.24 14.23 -45.98
N TYR A 183 -6.37 15.25 -45.15
CA TYR A 183 -7.21 15.23 -43.98
C TYR A 183 -7.97 16.54 -43.79
N ASP A 184 -8.97 16.53 -42.92
CA ASP A 184 -9.77 17.67 -42.51
C ASP A 184 -10.19 17.49 -41.04
N LEU A 185 -10.73 18.54 -40.41
CA LEU A 185 -11.30 18.47 -39.07
C LEU A 185 -12.82 18.33 -39.12
N ILE A 186 -13.35 17.59 -38.16
CA ILE A 186 -14.79 17.48 -37.96
C ILE A 186 -15.31 18.78 -37.35
N ARG A 187 -15.95 19.61 -38.18
CA ARG A 187 -16.56 20.88 -37.77
C ARG A 187 -17.93 20.77 -37.11
N ASN A 188 -18.66 19.67 -37.36
CA ASN A 188 -19.99 19.41 -36.80
C ASN A 188 -20.11 17.96 -36.33
N ASN A 189 -21.02 17.65 -35.39
CA ASN A 189 -21.23 16.27 -34.89
C ASN A 189 -21.45 15.21 -35.98
N ASP A 190 -21.84 15.61 -37.19
CA ASP A 190 -22.20 14.75 -38.32
C ASP A 190 -21.36 14.97 -39.61
N SER A 191 -20.22 15.69 -39.53
CA SER A 191 -19.37 15.82 -40.72
C SER A 191 -18.68 14.47 -41.02
N THR A 192 -19.17 13.80 -42.05
CA THR A 192 -18.61 12.56 -42.62
C THR A 192 -17.85 12.82 -43.93
N LYS A 193 -17.62 14.09 -44.26
CA LYS A 193 -16.99 14.52 -45.51
C LYS A 193 -15.81 15.45 -45.23
N ILE A 194 -14.81 15.35 -46.08
CA ILE A 194 -13.70 16.31 -46.18
C ILE A 194 -14.19 17.47 -47.04
N LEU A 195 -14.28 18.67 -46.46
CA LEU A 195 -14.72 19.88 -47.14
C LEU A 195 -13.52 20.77 -47.49
N GLU A 196 -12.54 20.87 -46.58
CA GLU A 196 -11.29 21.61 -46.79
C GLU A 196 -10.10 20.65 -46.69
N PRO A 197 -9.73 19.97 -47.79
CA PRO A 197 -8.65 19.01 -47.77
C PRO A 197 -7.31 19.70 -47.50
N LYS A 198 -6.65 19.31 -46.42
CA LYS A 198 -5.27 19.66 -46.10
C LYS A 198 -4.37 18.46 -46.35
N VAL A 199 -3.18 18.67 -46.90
CA VAL A 199 -2.27 17.57 -47.27
C VAL A 199 -1.54 17.08 -46.03
N ASN A 200 -1.68 15.80 -45.68
CA ASN A 200 -0.91 15.16 -44.59
C ASN A 200 0.06 14.08 -45.07
N PHE A 201 -0.11 13.55 -46.28
CA PHE A 201 0.67 12.41 -46.72
C PHE A 201 1.20 12.63 -48.13
N ILE A 202 2.52 12.60 -48.27
CA ILE A 202 3.23 12.94 -49.50
C ILE A 202 4.34 11.94 -49.79
N LYS A 203 4.70 11.86 -51.06
CA LYS A 203 5.88 11.14 -51.57
C LYS A 203 6.65 12.06 -52.49
N THR A 204 7.92 12.27 -52.19
CA THR A 204 8.82 13.11 -52.98
C THR A 204 10.08 12.33 -53.37
N PRO A 205 10.52 12.38 -54.63
CA PRO A 205 11.81 11.80 -55.01
C PRO A 205 12.95 12.62 -54.41
N TYR A 206 14.02 11.96 -53.97
CA TYR A 206 15.23 12.63 -53.50
C TYR A 206 16.47 12.00 -54.11
N ARG A 207 17.03 12.67 -55.13
CA ARG A 207 18.12 12.13 -55.96
C ARG A 207 17.74 10.75 -56.51
N LYS A 208 18.43 9.66 -56.11
CA LYS A 208 18.08 8.29 -56.54
C LYS A 208 17.04 7.60 -55.67
N GLY A 209 16.78 8.12 -54.47
CA GLY A 209 15.88 7.53 -53.48
C GLY A 209 14.52 8.19 -53.43
N THR A 210 13.76 7.85 -52.40
CA THR A 210 12.40 8.37 -52.18
C THR A 210 12.19 8.72 -50.72
N VAL A 211 11.57 9.87 -50.46
CA VAL A 211 11.11 10.25 -49.12
C VAL A 211 9.58 10.24 -49.10
N ILE A 212 9.02 9.55 -48.12
CA ILE A 212 7.58 9.42 -47.88
C ILE A 212 7.31 10.01 -46.50
N LEU A 213 6.52 11.07 -46.43
CA LEU A 213 6.24 11.79 -45.17
C LEU A 213 4.73 11.78 -44.89
N ASN A 214 4.36 11.37 -43.68
CA ASN A 214 3.00 11.33 -43.16
C ASN A 214 2.91 12.09 -41.83
N THR A 215 2.13 13.17 -41.79
CA THR A 215 1.92 13.98 -40.58
C THR A 215 0.82 13.46 -39.65
N PHE A 216 0.26 12.28 -39.96
CA PHE A 216 -0.78 11.61 -39.18
C PHE A 216 -0.30 10.26 -38.60
N PRO A 217 0.62 10.28 -37.61
CA PRO A 217 1.11 9.05 -36.97
C PRO A 217 0.02 8.29 -36.21
N GLU A 218 -1.06 8.95 -35.78
CA GLU A 218 -2.21 8.28 -35.16
C GLU A 218 -2.84 7.22 -36.06
N GLY A 219 -2.69 7.33 -37.38
CA GLY A 219 -3.14 6.33 -38.36
C GLY A 219 -2.51 4.94 -38.19
N PHE A 220 -1.48 4.82 -37.35
CA PHE A 220 -0.77 3.57 -37.06
C PHE A 220 -0.91 3.15 -35.58
N THR A 221 -1.78 3.80 -34.82
CA THR A 221 -1.97 3.51 -33.39
C THR A 221 -3.06 2.47 -33.13
N ASN A 222 -2.99 1.84 -31.95
CA ASN A 222 -3.97 0.84 -31.50
C ASN A 222 -5.40 1.37 -31.59
N VAL A 223 -5.67 2.58 -31.07
CA VAL A 223 -7.02 3.15 -31.04
C VAL A 223 -7.59 3.40 -32.44
N PHE A 224 -6.73 3.69 -33.41
CA PHE A 224 -7.16 3.89 -34.78
C PHE A 224 -7.41 2.55 -35.48
N MET A 225 -6.48 1.60 -35.34
CA MET A 225 -6.56 0.28 -36.00
C MET A 225 -7.60 -0.68 -35.39
N LEU A 226 -8.10 -0.42 -34.19
CA LEU A 226 -9.18 -1.21 -33.59
C LEU A 226 -10.49 -1.13 -34.40
N ASP A 227 -10.71 -0.07 -35.17
CA ASP A 227 -11.80 0.00 -36.14
C ASP A 227 -11.38 -0.64 -37.46
N SER A 228 -12.10 -1.67 -37.89
CA SER A 228 -11.85 -2.40 -39.14
C SER A 228 -11.77 -1.51 -40.38
N LEU A 229 -12.55 -0.41 -40.42
CA LEU A 229 -12.49 0.54 -41.53
C LEU A 229 -11.15 1.27 -41.52
N ASN A 230 -10.73 1.76 -40.35
CA ASN A 230 -9.47 2.47 -40.17
C ASN A 230 -8.23 1.57 -40.35
N ALA A 231 -8.29 0.29 -39.97
CA ALA A 231 -7.21 -0.66 -40.25
C ALA A 231 -6.87 -0.74 -41.75
N SER A 232 -7.88 -0.58 -42.63
CA SER A 232 -7.66 -0.53 -44.07
C SER A 232 -6.90 0.71 -44.55
N TYR A 233 -7.00 1.85 -43.85
CA TYR A 233 -6.16 3.03 -44.13
C TYR A 233 -4.69 2.69 -43.91
N THR A 234 -4.36 2.06 -42.78
CA THR A 234 -3.00 1.66 -42.44
C THR A 234 -2.41 0.73 -43.49
N ALA A 235 -3.15 -0.32 -43.88
CA ALA A 235 -2.70 -1.26 -44.91
C ALA A 235 -2.47 -0.56 -46.27
N LYS A 236 -3.38 0.33 -46.67
CA LYS A 236 -3.25 1.09 -47.92
C LYS A 236 -2.10 2.11 -47.85
N ALA A 237 -1.85 2.73 -46.69
CA ALA A 237 -0.71 3.63 -46.50
C ALA A 237 0.63 2.89 -46.61
N LEU A 238 0.71 1.65 -46.10
CA LEU A 238 1.89 0.80 -46.24
C LEU A 238 2.10 0.29 -47.67
N SER A 239 1.06 0.21 -48.50
CA SER A 239 1.18 -0.22 -49.90
C SER A 239 2.04 0.70 -50.77
N TYR A 240 2.33 1.92 -50.30
CA TYR A 240 3.25 2.85 -50.96
C TYR A 240 4.74 2.54 -50.71
N LEU A 241 5.05 1.63 -49.77
CA LEU A 241 6.41 1.16 -49.54
C LEU A 241 6.90 0.29 -50.70
N PRO A 242 8.23 0.23 -50.95
CA PRO A 242 8.79 -0.66 -51.96
C PRO A 242 8.39 -2.13 -51.75
N LYS A 243 8.07 -2.82 -52.85
CA LYS A 243 7.70 -4.25 -52.82
C LYS A 243 8.85 -5.19 -52.50
N GLU A 244 10.09 -4.73 -52.66
CA GLU A 244 11.32 -5.50 -52.44
C GLU A 244 12.23 -4.73 -51.47
N GLY A 245 13.26 -5.41 -50.96
CA GLY A 245 14.22 -4.85 -50.01
C GLY A 245 13.80 -4.95 -48.54
N LYS A 246 14.78 -4.77 -47.64
CA LYS A 246 14.59 -4.79 -46.19
C LYS A 246 13.87 -3.53 -45.71
N ILE A 247 13.11 -3.66 -44.62
CA ILE A 247 12.42 -2.57 -43.94
C ILE A 247 12.89 -2.54 -42.50
N TYR A 248 13.62 -1.49 -42.18
CA TYR A 248 14.19 -1.22 -40.87
C TYR A 248 13.19 -0.40 -40.06
N LEU A 249 12.74 -0.95 -38.93
CA LEU A 249 11.73 -0.37 -38.05
C LEU A 249 12.43 0.28 -36.86
N ASP A 250 12.37 1.62 -36.79
CA ASP A 250 12.99 2.36 -35.70
C ASP A 250 12.33 2.06 -34.35
N GLN A 251 13.12 1.56 -33.39
CA GLN A 251 12.73 1.40 -31.99
C GLN A 251 13.51 2.34 -31.05
N HIS A 252 14.48 3.10 -31.57
CA HIS A 252 15.33 3.98 -30.77
C HIS A 252 14.60 5.26 -30.32
N TYR A 253 13.94 5.96 -31.24
CA TYR A 253 13.31 7.24 -30.97
C TYR A 253 11.93 7.13 -30.31
N LYS A 254 11.58 5.97 -29.73
CA LYS A 254 10.27 5.78 -29.07
C LYS A 254 10.20 6.60 -27.77
N ASN A 255 9.14 7.40 -27.65
CA ASN A 255 8.81 8.14 -26.42
C ASN A 255 8.52 7.20 -25.23
N SER A 256 8.06 5.98 -25.52
CA SER A 256 8.06 4.88 -24.57
C SER A 256 9.45 4.28 -24.50
N LYS A 257 10.38 4.97 -23.80
CA LYS A 257 11.64 4.33 -23.43
C LYS A 257 11.30 3.05 -22.66
N ALA A 258 11.97 1.95 -23.00
CA ALA A 258 12.03 0.78 -22.12
C ALA A 258 12.54 1.26 -20.76
N LYS A 259 11.61 1.56 -19.85
CA LYS A 259 11.96 2.11 -18.54
C LYS A 259 12.90 1.11 -17.91
N ALA A 260 14.08 1.54 -17.48
CA ALA A 260 14.89 0.76 -16.56
C ALA A 260 14.04 0.55 -15.30
N VAL A 261 13.33 -0.57 -15.25
CA VAL A 261 12.35 -0.87 -14.21
C VAL A 261 13.14 -1.24 -12.97
N SER A 262 13.42 -0.24 -12.13
CA SER A 262 13.77 -0.53 -10.74
C SER A 262 12.66 -1.42 -10.17
N PRO A 263 12.97 -2.51 -9.46
CA PRO A 263 11.95 -3.36 -8.84
C PRO A 263 10.96 -2.56 -7.99
N LEU A 264 11.41 -1.48 -7.34
CA LEU A 264 10.54 -0.57 -6.59
C LEU A 264 9.59 0.21 -7.50
N TYR A 265 10.03 0.61 -8.69
CA TYR A 265 9.17 1.27 -9.68
C TYR A 265 8.04 0.34 -10.14
N LEU A 266 8.32 -0.96 -10.34
CA LEU A 266 7.29 -1.95 -10.66
C LEU A 266 6.24 -2.06 -9.55
N ILE A 267 6.70 -2.14 -8.29
CA ILE A 267 5.81 -2.22 -7.11
C ILE A 267 4.95 -0.95 -7.00
N LEU A 268 5.53 0.23 -7.19
CA LEU A 268 4.81 1.50 -7.03
C LEU A 268 3.94 1.90 -8.23
N THR A 269 4.20 1.32 -9.43
CA THR A 269 3.40 1.60 -10.64
C THR A 269 2.08 0.85 -10.61
N ASN A 270 2.07 -0.38 -10.14
CA ASN A 270 0.83 -1.16 -10.04
C ASN A 270 0.04 -0.74 -8.79
N LYS A 271 -1.22 -0.32 -8.97
CA LYS A 271 -2.10 0.17 -7.89
C LYS A 271 -2.17 -0.82 -6.71
N TYR A 272 -2.30 -2.11 -7.00
CA TYR A 272 -2.44 -3.16 -5.98
C TYR A 272 -1.13 -3.36 -5.22
N LEU A 273 -0.01 -3.53 -5.94
CA LEU A 273 1.31 -3.70 -5.31
C LEU A 273 1.72 -2.48 -4.49
N LYS A 274 1.38 -1.27 -4.96
CA LYS A 274 1.62 -0.01 -4.25
C LYS A 274 0.92 0.00 -2.90
N TRP A 275 -0.38 -0.34 -2.86
CA TRP A 275 -1.13 -0.39 -1.61
C TRP A 275 -0.68 -1.54 -0.72
N SER A 276 -0.38 -2.73 -1.26
CA SER A 276 0.21 -3.83 -0.47
C SER A 276 1.52 -3.41 0.21
N TRP A 277 2.38 -2.69 -0.51
CA TRP A 277 3.64 -2.17 0.01
C TRP A 277 3.41 -1.14 1.12
N TYR A 278 2.47 -0.20 0.93
CA TYR A 278 2.12 0.77 1.97
C TYR A 278 1.46 0.13 3.18
N THR A 279 0.57 -0.85 3.00
CA THR A 279 -0.03 -1.60 4.10
C THR A 279 1.04 -2.36 4.90
N LEU A 280 2.02 -2.95 4.23
CA LEU A 280 3.14 -3.61 4.88
C LEU A 280 3.98 -2.62 5.71
N LEU A 281 4.31 -1.45 5.14
CA LEU A 281 5.07 -0.41 5.85
C LEU A 281 4.29 0.17 7.04
N ILE A 282 3.01 0.50 6.85
CA ILE A 282 2.13 0.99 7.92
C ILE A 282 1.97 -0.08 9.00
N GLY A 283 1.75 -1.35 8.61
CA GLY A 283 1.67 -2.47 9.54
C GLY A 283 2.95 -2.66 10.34
N ALA A 284 4.12 -2.54 9.71
CA ALA A 284 5.41 -2.59 10.38
C ALA A 284 5.57 -1.42 11.36
N LEU A 285 5.20 -0.19 10.98
CA LEU A 285 5.24 0.97 11.87
C LEU A 285 4.30 0.82 13.07
N ILE A 286 3.08 0.32 12.85
CA ILE A 286 2.12 0.01 13.91
C ILE A 286 2.67 -1.06 14.83
N TRP A 287 3.24 -2.13 14.28
CA TRP A 287 3.86 -3.20 15.05
C TRP A 287 5.02 -2.69 15.91
N ILE A 288 5.90 -1.86 15.35
CA ILE A 288 6.99 -1.20 16.10
C ILE A 288 6.40 -0.30 17.20
N TYR A 289 5.34 0.46 16.93
CA TYR A 289 4.73 1.34 17.92
C TYR A 289 4.14 0.57 19.13
N PHE A 290 3.48 -0.56 18.88
CA PHE A 290 2.87 -1.37 19.94
C PHE A 290 3.86 -2.29 20.64
N GLU A 291 4.66 -3.05 19.89
CA GLU A 291 5.59 -4.05 20.45
C GLU A 291 6.96 -3.49 20.78
N GLY A 292 7.31 -2.31 20.26
CA GLY A 292 8.51 -1.59 20.68
C GLY A 292 8.40 -1.01 22.10
N LYS A 293 7.18 -0.90 22.66
CA LYS A 293 7.01 -0.54 24.08
C LYS A 293 7.41 -1.72 24.95
N ARG A 294 8.36 -1.51 25.86
CA ARG A 294 8.77 -2.52 26.85
C ARG A 294 7.56 -3.01 27.64
N LYS A 295 7.20 -4.29 27.48
CA LYS A 295 6.18 -4.95 28.31
C LYS A 295 6.84 -5.35 29.63
N GLN A 296 6.42 -4.74 30.73
CA GLN A 296 6.89 -5.12 32.06
C GLN A 296 6.29 -6.49 32.41
N ARG A 297 7.13 -7.44 32.85
CA ARG A 297 6.66 -8.75 33.30
C ARG A 297 5.82 -8.57 34.57
N SER A 298 4.70 -9.29 34.67
CA SER A 298 3.90 -9.31 35.89
C SER A 298 4.77 -9.81 37.05
N ILE A 299 4.89 -9.02 38.11
CA ILE A 299 5.61 -9.41 39.33
C ILE A 299 4.66 -10.33 40.12
N PRO A 300 5.02 -11.59 40.39
CA PRO A 300 4.16 -12.48 41.16
C PRO A 300 4.03 -11.94 42.60
N VAL A 301 2.81 -11.89 43.12
CA VAL A 301 2.54 -11.47 44.50
C VAL A 301 2.93 -12.60 45.45
N ILE A 302 4.01 -12.42 46.20
CA ILE A 302 4.43 -13.35 47.25
C ILE A 302 3.55 -13.10 48.48
N LYS A 303 2.75 -14.09 48.89
CA LYS A 303 1.96 -13.99 50.12
C LYS A 303 2.87 -14.18 51.35
N PRO A 304 2.72 -13.39 52.43
CA PRO A 304 3.47 -13.60 53.66
C PRO A 304 3.09 -14.94 54.31
N LEU A 305 4.02 -15.54 55.07
CA LEU A 305 3.75 -16.80 55.78
C LEU A 305 2.70 -16.57 56.89
N PRO A 306 1.67 -17.44 57.02
CA PRO A 306 0.70 -17.37 58.11
C PRO A 306 1.37 -17.79 59.44
N ASN A 307 0.85 -17.26 60.56
CA ASN A 307 1.31 -17.63 61.90
C ASN A 307 0.73 -18.99 62.31
N GLN A 308 1.40 -20.07 61.89
CA GLN A 308 0.96 -21.45 62.12
C GLN A 308 0.81 -21.80 63.61
N THR A 309 1.55 -21.15 64.50
CA THR A 309 1.46 -21.36 65.95
C THR A 309 0.11 -20.89 66.51
N LEU A 310 -0.37 -19.74 66.04
CA LEU A 310 -1.68 -19.22 66.45
C LEU A 310 -2.80 -20.14 65.95
N ASP A 311 -2.72 -20.59 64.70
CA ASP A 311 -3.71 -21.49 64.11
C ASP A 311 -3.76 -22.84 64.85
N TYR A 312 -2.61 -23.44 65.14
CA TYR A 312 -2.54 -24.68 65.93
C TYR A 312 -3.15 -24.50 67.32
N THR A 313 -2.81 -23.41 68.01
CA THR A 313 -3.34 -23.12 69.35
C THR A 313 -4.87 -22.97 69.32
N ARG A 314 -5.40 -22.29 68.29
CA ARG A 314 -6.85 -22.13 68.10
C ARG A 314 -7.54 -23.47 67.83
N THR A 315 -6.92 -24.35 67.03
CA THR A 315 -7.46 -25.70 66.77
C THR A 315 -7.52 -26.55 68.03
N ILE A 316 -6.46 -26.56 68.84
CA ILE A 316 -6.45 -27.30 70.11
C ILE A 316 -7.50 -26.72 71.07
N ALA A 317 -7.55 -25.40 71.23
CA ALA A 317 -8.56 -24.75 72.07
C ALA A 317 -10.00 -25.08 71.63
N GLY A 318 -10.26 -25.10 70.32
CA GLY A 318 -11.55 -25.53 69.75
C GLY A 318 -11.90 -26.97 70.08
N MET A 319 -10.93 -27.90 70.02
CA MET A 319 -11.16 -29.30 70.38
C MET A 319 -11.62 -29.49 71.84
N TYR A 320 -11.06 -28.71 72.78
CA TYR A 320 -11.50 -28.76 74.18
C TYR A 320 -12.88 -28.15 74.38
N LEU A 321 -13.19 -27.06 73.66
CA LEU A 321 -14.51 -26.42 73.69
C LEU A 321 -15.60 -27.35 73.13
N ASP A 322 -15.35 -27.99 71.99
CA ASP A 322 -16.29 -28.91 71.34
C ASP A 322 -16.59 -30.15 72.20
N LYS A 323 -15.59 -30.64 72.95
CA LYS A 323 -15.76 -31.74 73.92
C LYS A 323 -16.50 -31.34 75.19
N LYS A 324 -16.80 -30.04 75.39
CA LYS A 324 -17.39 -29.48 76.62
C LYS A 324 -16.65 -29.90 77.89
N ASP A 325 -15.34 -30.11 77.79
CA ASP A 325 -14.49 -30.50 78.92
C ASP A 325 -14.08 -29.28 79.73
N ASN A 326 -15.07 -28.66 80.38
CA ASN A 326 -14.92 -27.41 81.11
C ASN A 326 -13.92 -27.54 82.28
N HIS A 327 -13.79 -28.73 82.85
CA HIS A 327 -12.83 -28.99 83.92
C HIS A 327 -11.39 -28.89 83.39
N GLN A 328 -11.07 -29.52 82.25
CA GLN A 328 -9.73 -29.40 81.66
C GLN A 328 -9.42 -27.96 81.23
N ILE A 329 -10.39 -27.26 80.63
CA ILE A 329 -10.20 -25.84 80.25
C ILE A 329 -9.90 -24.99 81.50
N ALA A 330 -10.64 -25.17 82.59
CA ALA A 330 -10.41 -24.48 83.85
C ALA A 330 -9.02 -24.80 84.43
N MET A 331 -8.59 -26.07 84.40
CA MET A 331 -7.25 -26.44 84.87
C MET A 331 -6.14 -25.76 84.06
N HIS A 332 -6.27 -25.72 82.73
CA HIS A 332 -5.34 -25.01 81.86
C HIS A 332 -5.31 -23.50 82.15
N GLN A 333 -6.47 -22.86 82.36
CA GLN A 333 -6.55 -21.45 82.74
C GLN A 333 -5.88 -21.18 84.10
N ILE A 334 -6.08 -22.02 85.10
CA ILE A 334 -5.46 -21.86 86.42
C ILE A 334 -3.95 -22.08 86.34
N ASN A 335 -3.49 -23.07 85.59
CA ASN A 335 -2.05 -23.30 85.39
C ASN A 335 -1.40 -22.13 84.67
N HIS A 336 -2.05 -21.59 83.63
CA HIS A 336 -1.59 -20.40 82.92
C HIS A 336 -1.58 -19.16 83.82
N LEU A 337 -2.59 -18.98 84.68
CA LEU A 337 -2.59 -17.91 85.69
C LEU A 337 -1.41 -18.05 86.65
N GLN A 338 -1.11 -19.26 87.12
CA GLN A 338 0.01 -19.50 88.03
C GLN A 338 1.36 -19.24 87.36
N GLU A 339 1.50 -19.64 86.10
CA GLU A 339 2.67 -19.30 85.29
C GLU A 339 2.82 -17.79 85.16
N TYR A 340 1.73 -17.08 84.82
CA TYR A 340 1.72 -15.63 84.73
C TYR A 340 2.11 -14.95 86.04
N ILE A 341 1.63 -15.46 87.18
CA ILE A 341 2.01 -14.93 88.50
C ILE A 341 3.50 -15.18 88.78
N ARG A 342 4.02 -16.36 88.42
CA ARG A 342 5.44 -16.71 88.56
C ARG A 342 6.33 -15.85 87.66
N SER A 343 5.97 -15.67 86.39
CA SER A 343 6.78 -14.93 85.42
C SER A 343 6.74 -13.43 85.64
N SER A 344 5.56 -12.87 85.94
CA SER A 344 5.36 -11.41 86.00
C SER A 344 5.65 -10.82 87.38
N TYR A 345 5.35 -11.56 88.47
CA TYR A 345 5.53 -11.07 89.85
C TYR A 345 6.63 -11.80 90.63
N THR A 346 7.24 -12.83 90.05
CA THR A 346 8.33 -13.63 90.65
C THR A 346 7.93 -14.19 92.03
N LEU A 347 6.72 -14.74 92.12
CA LEU A 347 6.19 -15.35 93.34
C LEU A 347 6.03 -16.86 93.16
N ALA A 348 6.54 -17.66 94.11
CA ALA A 348 6.31 -19.10 94.13
C ALA A 348 4.83 -19.40 94.44
N THR A 349 4.19 -20.25 93.63
CA THR A 349 2.75 -20.58 93.74
C THR A 349 2.48 -21.90 94.46
N ASP A 350 3.50 -22.44 95.14
CA ASP A 350 3.47 -23.77 95.77
C ASP A 350 2.66 -23.76 97.08
N HIS A 351 2.69 -22.64 97.80
CA HIS A 351 1.93 -22.43 99.04
C HIS A 351 0.97 -21.24 98.86
N ARG A 352 -0.33 -21.47 99.05
CA ARG A 352 -1.41 -20.48 98.83
C ARG A 352 -1.94 -19.92 100.15
N ASP A 353 -1.02 -19.61 101.04
CA ASP A 353 -1.34 -19.14 102.39
C ASP A 353 -1.73 -17.65 102.39
N SER A 354 -2.25 -17.14 103.50
CA SER A 354 -2.61 -15.73 103.67
C SER A 354 -1.46 -14.77 103.32
N ALA A 355 -0.20 -15.16 103.62
CA ALA A 355 1.00 -14.42 103.27
C ALA A 355 1.26 -14.33 101.75
N PHE A 356 0.81 -15.32 100.96
CA PHE A 356 0.90 -15.27 99.50
C PHE A 356 -0.09 -14.25 98.92
N ILE A 357 -1.31 -14.22 99.44
CA ILE A 357 -2.36 -13.28 99.00
C ILE A 357 -1.95 -11.83 99.26
N GLU A 358 -1.36 -11.56 100.43
CA GLU A 358 -0.87 -10.22 100.80
C GLU A 358 0.29 -9.78 99.89
N LYS A 359 1.26 -10.66 99.63
CA LYS A 359 2.38 -10.38 98.71
C LYS A 359 1.92 -10.18 97.27
N LEU A 360 0.94 -10.96 96.82
CA LEU A 360 0.39 -10.86 95.47
C LEU A 360 -0.38 -9.54 95.31
N ALA A 361 -1.23 -9.18 96.26
CA ALA A 361 -1.96 -7.89 96.25
C ALA A 361 -1.01 -6.69 96.27
N ALA A 362 0.04 -6.72 97.12
CA ALA A 362 1.03 -5.66 97.19
C ALA A 362 1.83 -5.49 95.87
N LYS A 363 2.12 -6.60 95.17
CA LYS A 363 2.87 -6.57 93.90
C LYS A 363 2.00 -6.27 92.69
N SER A 364 0.74 -6.69 92.69
CA SER A 364 -0.18 -6.48 91.56
C SER A 364 -0.95 -5.18 91.63
N GLY A 365 -0.94 -4.47 92.78
CA GLY A 365 -1.72 -3.24 92.99
C GLY A 365 -3.23 -3.45 93.07
N VAL A 366 -3.69 -4.71 93.12
CA VAL A 366 -5.11 -5.08 93.18
C VAL A 366 -5.55 -5.23 94.62
N GLU A 367 -6.78 -4.84 94.94
CA GLU A 367 -7.35 -4.98 96.28
C GLU A 367 -7.24 -6.43 96.80
N GLN A 368 -6.75 -6.59 98.03
CA GLN A 368 -6.52 -7.89 98.65
C GLN A 368 -7.79 -8.76 98.68
N ALA A 369 -8.97 -8.16 98.82
CA ALA A 369 -10.26 -8.87 98.77
C ALA A 369 -10.49 -9.55 97.40
N THR A 370 -10.15 -8.86 96.31
CA THR A 370 -10.28 -9.38 94.94
C THR A 370 -9.27 -10.49 94.66
N VAL A 371 -8.03 -10.33 95.11
CA VAL A 371 -7.00 -11.37 95.00
C VAL A 371 -7.38 -12.62 95.80
N LYS A 372 -7.89 -12.43 97.02
CA LYS A 372 -8.38 -13.52 97.86
C LYS A 372 -9.52 -14.28 97.18
N ASN A 373 -10.51 -13.56 96.64
CA ASN A 373 -11.63 -14.17 95.93
C ASN A 373 -11.16 -14.98 94.71
N LEU A 374 -10.23 -14.46 93.91
CA LEU A 374 -9.63 -15.19 92.78
C LEU A 374 -8.97 -16.50 93.25
N ILE A 375 -8.08 -16.43 94.24
CA ILE A 375 -7.33 -17.59 94.72
C ILE A 375 -8.26 -18.63 95.37
N ASP A 376 -9.19 -18.20 96.22
CA ASP A 376 -10.18 -19.08 96.86
C ASP A 376 -11.06 -19.78 95.79
N TYR A 377 -11.44 -19.05 94.74
CA TYR A 377 -12.21 -19.62 93.63
C TYR A 377 -11.39 -20.64 92.82
N THR A 378 -10.10 -20.38 92.55
CA THR A 378 -9.24 -21.37 91.88
C THR A 378 -9.05 -22.65 92.69
N ILE A 379 -8.99 -22.56 94.02
CA ILE A 379 -8.91 -23.72 94.92
C ILE A 379 -10.21 -24.52 94.84
N THR A 380 -11.36 -23.83 94.90
CA THR A 380 -12.68 -24.46 94.80
C THR A 380 -12.86 -25.22 93.49
N ILE A 381 -12.48 -24.61 92.37
CA ILE A 381 -12.59 -25.23 91.04
C ILE A 381 -11.65 -26.43 90.89
N ARG A 382 -10.45 -26.40 91.47
CA ARG A 382 -9.49 -27.54 91.46
C ARG A 382 -9.96 -28.77 92.23
N GLN A 383 -10.83 -28.58 93.23
CA GLN A 383 -11.34 -29.68 94.06
C GLN A 383 -12.61 -30.31 93.48
N LYS A 384 -13.23 -29.68 92.47
CA LYS A 384 -14.46 -30.18 91.83
C LYS A 384 -14.13 -31.15 90.70
N ALA A 385 -14.84 -32.28 90.65
CA ALA A 385 -14.71 -33.25 89.56
C ALA A 385 -15.38 -32.79 88.25
N VAL A 386 -16.41 -31.93 88.33
CA VAL A 386 -17.15 -31.39 87.18
C VAL A 386 -17.33 -29.88 87.37
N VAL A 387 -17.05 -29.10 86.32
CA VAL A 387 -17.16 -27.63 86.30
C VAL A 387 -18.25 -27.23 85.31
N THR A 388 -19.20 -26.39 85.73
CA THR A 388 -20.24 -25.89 84.83
C THR A 388 -19.72 -24.77 83.93
N GLU A 389 -20.41 -24.50 82.82
CA GLU A 389 -20.02 -23.43 81.89
C GLU A 389 -20.02 -22.05 82.58
N ASP A 390 -21.03 -21.77 83.41
CA ASP A 390 -21.11 -20.54 84.19
C ASP A 390 -19.94 -20.38 85.16
N GLU A 391 -19.48 -21.48 85.76
CA GLU A 391 -18.31 -21.48 86.66
C GLU A 391 -17.00 -21.22 85.89
N LEU A 392 -16.88 -21.77 84.68
CA LEU A 392 -15.75 -21.52 83.81
C LEU A 392 -15.72 -20.05 83.33
N ILE A 393 -16.87 -19.49 82.93
CA ILE A 393 -17.00 -18.09 82.53
C ILE A 393 -16.66 -17.16 83.71
N LYS A 394 -17.12 -17.51 84.91
CA LYS A 394 -16.80 -16.77 86.13
C LYS A 394 -15.30 -16.81 86.44
N LEU A 395 -14.67 -17.98 86.30
CA LEU A 395 -13.22 -18.13 86.47
C LEU A 395 -12.45 -17.24 85.49
N ASN A 396 -12.81 -17.30 84.21
CA ASN A 396 -12.16 -16.49 83.17
C ASN A 396 -12.34 -14.99 83.44
N SER A 397 -13.55 -14.57 83.80
CA SER A 397 -13.83 -13.17 84.15
C SER A 397 -13.00 -12.68 85.33
N LEU A 398 -12.85 -13.49 86.38
CA LEU A 398 -11.99 -13.14 87.53
C LEU A 398 -10.52 -13.04 87.12
N ILE A 399 -10.03 -13.94 86.27
CA ILE A 399 -8.65 -13.92 85.74
C ILE A 399 -8.40 -12.68 84.89
N GLU A 400 -9.30 -12.36 83.97
CA GLU A 400 -9.17 -11.19 83.09
C GLU A 400 -9.28 -9.90 83.88
N ASN A 401 -10.17 -9.80 84.86
CA ASN A 401 -10.24 -8.64 85.75
C ASN A 401 -8.93 -8.46 86.53
N PHE A 402 -8.32 -9.55 87.00
CA PHE A 402 -7.02 -9.49 87.67
C PHE A 402 -5.89 -9.03 86.73
N LYS A 403 -5.87 -9.49 85.47
CA LYS A 403 -4.84 -9.12 84.49
C LYS A 403 -5.00 -7.71 83.92
N ASN A 404 -6.23 -7.26 83.72
CA ASN A 404 -6.56 -5.95 83.12
C ASN A 404 -6.60 -4.80 84.14
N SER A 405 -6.41 -5.08 85.43
CA SER A 405 -6.24 -4.05 86.47
C SER A 405 -4.84 -3.41 86.44
N HIS A 406 -4.14 -3.51 85.31
CA HIS A 406 -2.77 -3.07 85.10
C HIS A 406 -2.60 -2.27 83.82
#